data_AF-B7RJV3-F1
#
_entry.id   AF-B7RJV3-F1
#
_cell.length_a   1.000
_cell.length_b   1.000
_cell.length_c   1.000
_cell.angle_alpha   90.00
_cell.angle_beta   90.00
_cell.angle_gamma   90.00
#
_symmetry.space_group_name_H-M   'P 1'
#
loop_
_entity.id
_entity.type
_entity.pdbx_description
1 polymer ?
#
loop_
_entity_poly.entity_id
_entity_poly.type
_entity_poly.pdbx_seq_one_letter_code
_entity_poly.pdbx_strand_id
1 'polypeptide(L)'
;MTDPDQQQRLKQLEAKIEAAKLSQAPKPRADEHYSQASLAWRMVIELCAGLGIGFGIGYTLDWFFGTMPIFMVLFVMLGLAAGVKTMLRSAQEIQKKKVADMADENKGA
;
A
#
# COMPACT_ATOMS: atom_id res chain seq x y z
N MET A 1 -16.41 -3.64 -56.40
CA MET A 1 -16.02 -2.22 -56.40
C MET A 1 -16.59 -1.61 -55.14
N THR A 2 -15.75 -1.28 -54.17
CA THR A 2 -16.19 -0.67 -52.90
C THR A 2 -16.66 0.75 -53.19
N ASP A 3 -17.86 1.07 -52.74
CA ASP A 3 -18.51 2.36 -52.96
C ASP A 3 -17.73 3.46 -52.20
N PRO A 4 -17.37 4.60 -52.83
CA PRO A 4 -16.71 5.73 -52.15
C PRO A 4 -17.42 6.17 -50.86
N ASP A 5 -18.74 6.02 -50.77
CA ASP A 5 -19.52 6.30 -49.57
C ASP A 5 -19.20 5.38 -48.38
N GLN A 6 -18.90 4.10 -48.64
CA GLN A 6 -18.49 3.17 -47.59
C GLN A 6 -17.14 3.56 -47.00
N GLN A 7 -16.19 4.00 -47.83
CA GLN A 7 -14.87 4.43 -47.36
C GLN A 7 -14.96 5.67 -46.47
N GLN A 8 -15.85 6.63 -46.79
CA GLN A 8 -16.07 7.80 -45.94
C GLN A 8 -16.69 7.43 -44.59
N ARG A 9 -17.67 6.52 -44.58
CA ARG A 9 -18.28 6.04 -43.32
C ARG A 9 -17.25 5.34 -42.43
N LEU A 10 -16.43 4.46 -43.01
CA LEU A 10 -15.38 3.76 -42.27
C LEU A 10 -14.39 4.75 -41.64
N LYS A 11 -13.93 5.76 -42.39
CA LYS A 11 -13.06 6.82 -41.85
C LYS A 11 -13.69 7.60 -40.70
N GLN A 12 -14.99 7.89 -40.76
CA GLN A 12 -15.70 8.57 -39.66
C GLN A 12 -15.87 7.68 -38.42
N LEU A 13 -16.12 6.38 -38.62
CA LEU A 13 -16.17 5.41 -37.53
C LEU A 13 -14.81 5.27 -36.85
N GLU A 14 -13.74 5.19 -37.64
CA GLU A 14 -12.37 5.08 -37.16
C GLU A 14 -11.96 6.32 -36.35
N ALA A 15 -12.26 7.52 -36.85
CA ALA A 15 -12.05 8.77 -36.11
C ALA A 15 -12.84 8.84 -34.79
N LYS A 16 -14.09 8.33 -34.76
CA LYS A 16 -14.89 8.25 -33.53
C LYS A 16 -14.33 7.23 -32.55
N ILE A 17 -13.84 6.08 -33.04
CA ILE A 17 -13.22 5.05 -32.22
C ILE A 17 -11.91 5.55 -31.62
N GLU A 18 -11.07 6.25 -32.40
CA GLU A 18 -9.85 6.88 -31.91
C GLU A 18 -10.14 7.93 -30.84
N ALA A 19 -11.12 8.81 -31.07
CA ALA A 19 -11.54 9.80 -30.07
C ALA A 19 -12.09 9.14 -28.78
N ALA A 20 -12.84 8.04 -28.92
CA ALA A 20 -13.33 7.25 -27.79
C ALA A 20 -12.20 6.51 -27.06
N LYS A 21 -11.20 5.99 -27.78
CA LYS A 21 -10.02 5.32 -27.21
C LYS A 21 -9.10 6.31 -26.49
N LEU A 22 -8.93 7.53 -27.01
CA LEU A 22 -8.19 8.60 -26.35
C LEU A 22 -8.89 9.08 -25.07
N SER A 23 -10.22 9.09 -25.04
CA SER A 23 -11.00 9.44 -23.84
C SER A 23 -11.16 8.29 -22.84
N GLN A 24 -11.05 7.04 -23.29
CA GLN A 24 -10.96 5.84 -22.45
C GLN A 24 -9.52 5.41 -22.14
N ALA A 25 -8.52 6.17 -22.61
CA ALA A 25 -7.14 5.92 -22.24
C ALA A 25 -7.05 5.97 -20.71
N PRO A 26 -6.58 4.91 -20.04
CA PRO A 26 -6.55 4.86 -18.59
C PRO A 26 -5.75 6.07 -18.11
N LYS A 27 -6.42 6.93 -17.34
CA LYS A 27 -5.82 8.10 -16.69
C LYS A 27 -4.50 7.62 -16.06
N PRO A 28 -3.36 8.31 -16.29
CA PRO A 28 -2.07 7.88 -15.73
C PRO A 28 -2.28 7.64 -14.23
N ARG A 29 -2.00 6.40 -13.83
CA ARG A 29 -2.28 5.84 -12.52
C ARG A 29 -1.84 6.83 -11.44
N ALA A 30 -2.80 7.45 -10.76
CA ALA A 30 -2.54 8.24 -9.55
C ALA A 30 -2.26 7.34 -8.33
N ASP A 31 -1.92 6.07 -8.58
CA ASP A 31 -1.77 5.00 -7.60
C ASP A 31 -0.41 5.09 -6.88
N GLU A 32 0.57 5.80 -7.45
CA GLU A 32 1.92 5.89 -6.92
C GLU A 32 2.03 6.68 -5.60
N HIS A 33 1.27 7.78 -5.48
CA HIS A 33 1.25 8.57 -4.24
C HIS A 33 0.39 7.96 -3.14
N TYR A 34 -0.73 7.31 -3.49
CA TYR A 34 -1.56 6.58 -2.54
C TYR A 34 -0.83 5.36 -1.96
N SER A 35 -0.04 4.66 -2.78
CA SER A 35 0.77 3.52 -2.36
C SER A 35 1.79 3.90 -1.26
N GLN A 36 2.50 5.01 -1.43
CA GLN A 36 3.50 5.50 -0.45
C GLN A 36 2.85 5.97 0.87
N ALA A 37 1.73 6.69 0.78
CA ALA A 37 1.01 7.17 1.97
C ALA A 37 0.40 6.03 2.78
N SER A 38 -0.19 5.03 2.11
CA SER A 38 -0.76 3.85 2.78
C SER A 38 0.30 3.01 3.50
N LEU A 39 1.51 2.93 2.94
CA LEU A 39 2.67 2.31 3.57
C LEU A 39 3.09 3.04 4.85
N ALA A 40 3.26 4.36 4.78
CA ALA A 40 3.63 5.16 5.94
C ALA A 40 2.60 5.03 7.07
N TRP A 41 1.31 5.06 6.71
CA TRP A 41 0.21 4.89 7.66
C TRP A 41 0.21 3.51 8.33
N ARG A 42 0.45 2.44 7.56
CA ARG A 42 0.54 1.08 8.11
C ARG A 42 1.71 0.95 9.10
N MET A 43 2.87 1.53 8.80
CA MET A 43 4.01 1.54 9.74
C MET A 43 3.67 2.24 11.06
N VAL A 44 2.92 3.35 11.00
CA VAL A 44 2.44 4.05 12.21
C VAL A 44 1.48 3.17 13.00
N ILE A 45 0.50 2.54 12.35
CA ILE A 45 -0.43 1.63 13.02
C ILE A 45 0.31 0.45 13.66
N GLU A 46 1.29 -0.14 12.98
CA GLU A 46 2.07 -1.26 13.50
C GLU A 46 2.83 -0.87 14.77
N LEU A 47 3.42 0.33 14.80
CA LEU A 47 4.10 0.86 15.98
C LEU A 47 3.11 1.16 17.12
N CYS A 48 2.01 1.85 16.82
CA CYS A 48 0.97 2.18 17.80
C CYS A 48 0.28 0.94 18.36
N ALA A 49 0.05 -0.08 17.53
CA ALA A 49 -0.52 -1.36 17.96
C ALA A 49 0.43 -2.10 18.90
N GLY A 50 1.72 -2.20 18.55
CA GLY A 50 2.72 -2.81 19.42
C GLY A 50 2.81 -2.13 20.80
N LEU A 51 2.87 -0.79 20.80
CA LEU A 51 2.91 -0.01 22.03
C LEU A 51 1.60 -0.12 22.82
N GLY A 52 0.45 -0.03 22.15
CA GLY A 52 -0.88 -0.12 22.76
C GLY A 52 -1.15 -1.48 23.39
N ILE A 53 -0.74 -2.58 22.73
CA ILE A 53 -0.83 -3.93 23.28
C ILE A 53 0.11 -4.09 24.47
N GLY A 54 1.37 -3.66 24.36
CA GLY A 54 2.33 -3.72 25.45
C GLY A 54 1.87 -2.95 26.69
N PHE A 55 1.37 -1.73 26.48
CA PHE A 55 0.79 -0.91 27.54
C PHE A 55 -0.47 -1.55 28.13
N GLY A 56 -1.41 -2.01 27.30
CA GLY A 56 -2.65 -2.62 27.75
C GLY A 56 -2.40 -3.86 28.61
N ILE A 57 -1.54 -4.77 28.15
CA ILE A 57 -1.15 -5.96 28.91
C ILE A 57 -0.46 -5.56 30.20
N GLY A 58 0.59 -4.73 30.12
CA GLY A 58 1.35 -4.35 31.31
C GLY A 58 0.51 -3.62 32.36
N TYR A 59 -0.37 -2.69 31.95
CA TYR A 59 -1.29 -2.00 32.84
C TYR A 59 -2.28 -2.97 33.51
N THR A 60 -2.87 -3.89 32.74
CA THR A 60 -3.80 -4.87 33.31
C THR A 60 -3.13 -5.81 34.31
N LEU A 61 -1.89 -6.24 34.07
CA LEU A 61 -1.13 -7.05 35.03
C LEU A 61 -0.80 -6.25 36.28
N ASP A 62 -0.26 -5.04 36.14
CA ASP A 62 0.08 -4.22 37.31
C ASP A 62 -1.15 -3.91 38.17
N TRP A 63 -2.31 -3.69 37.55
CA TRP A 63 -3.57 -3.50 38.26
C TRP A 63 -4.04 -4.77 39.01
N PHE A 64 -3.93 -5.94 38.38
CA PHE A 64 -4.38 -7.20 38.98
C PHE A 64 -3.48 -7.67 40.12
N PHE A 65 -2.16 -7.51 39.97
CA PHE A 65 -1.18 -7.94 40.98
C PHE A 65 -0.83 -6.86 42.00
N GLY A 66 -1.36 -5.64 41.84
CA GLY A 66 -1.05 -4.50 42.71
C GLY A 66 0.43 -4.14 42.72
N THR A 67 1.15 -4.48 41.65
CA THR A 67 2.59 -4.22 41.55
C THR A 67 2.83 -2.74 41.23
N MET A 68 4.00 -2.25 41.65
CA MET A 68 4.60 -1.07 41.00
C MET A 68 4.66 -1.31 39.49
N PRO A 69 4.74 -0.26 38.62
CA PRO A 69 4.56 -0.35 37.17
C PRO A 69 5.68 -1.10 36.42
N ILE A 70 6.02 -2.30 36.90
CA ILE A 70 7.11 -3.16 36.49
C ILE A 70 6.67 -3.92 35.25
N PHE A 71 5.45 -4.50 35.27
CA PHE A 71 4.93 -5.19 34.09
C PHE A 71 4.64 -4.21 32.97
N MET A 72 4.15 -3.00 33.27
CA MET A 72 3.98 -1.94 32.29
C MET A 72 5.29 -1.58 31.59
N VAL A 73 6.37 -1.32 32.33
CA VAL A 73 7.67 -1.01 31.71
C VAL A 73 8.17 -2.19 30.87
N LEU A 74 8.13 -3.41 31.41
CA LEU A 74 8.58 -4.60 30.69
C LEU A 74 7.78 -4.84 29.40
N PHE A 75 6.45 -4.84 29.48
CA PHE A 75 5.59 -5.11 28.32
C PHE A 75 5.55 -3.96 27.32
N VAL A 76 5.70 -2.70 27.74
CA VAL A 76 5.89 -1.57 26.82
C VAL A 76 7.18 -1.73 26.02
N MET A 77 8.29 -2.12 26.66
CA MET A 77 9.56 -2.37 25.97
C MET A 77 9.45 -3.54 24.99
N LEU A 78 8.79 -4.63 25.39
CA LEU A 78 8.52 -5.77 24.51
C LEU A 78 7.59 -5.40 23.35
N GLY A 79 6.53 -4.62 23.62
CA GLY A 79 5.57 -4.12 22.64
C GLY A 79 6.21 -3.19 21.61
N LEU A 80 7.09 -2.29 22.07
CA LEU A 80 7.89 -1.43 21.20
C LEU A 80 8.82 -2.26 20.31
N ALA A 81 9.55 -3.23 20.88
CA ALA A 81 10.44 -4.10 20.11
C ALA A 81 9.67 -4.91 19.04
N ALA A 82 8.50 -5.44 19.39
CA ALA A 82 7.61 -6.12 18.46
C ALA A 82 7.08 -5.17 17.37
N GLY A 83 6.62 -3.97 17.74
CA GLY A 83 6.12 -2.95 16.82
C GLY A 83 7.19 -2.54 15.80
N VAL A 84 8.40 -2.21 16.25
CA VAL A 84 9.53 -1.86 15.38
C VAL A 84 9.92 -3.03 14.47
N LYS A 85 9.99 -4.26 15.00
CA LYS A 85 10.29 -5.45 14.19
C LYS A 85 9.26 -5.65 13.07
N THR A 86 7.98 -5.43 13.37
CA THR A 86 6.89 -5.58 12.39
C THR A 86 6.96 -4.48 11.33
N MET A 87 7.18 -3.24 11.76
CA MET A 87 7.40 -2.09 10.88
C MET A 87 8.55 -2.32 9.89
N LEU A 88 9.70 -2.80 10.38
CA LEU A 88 10.87 -3.10 9.54
C LEU A 88 10.58 -4.23 8.55
N ARG A 89 9.84 -5.26 8.97
CA ARG A 89 9.41 -6.35 8.09
C ARG A 89 8.51 -5.83 6.96
N SER A 90 7.54 -4.96 7.28
CA SER A 90 6.66 -4.34 6.30
C SER A 90 7.44 -3.50 5.29
N ALA A 91 8.45 -2.74 5.75
CA ALA A 91 9.32 -1.97 4.87
C ALA A 91 10.10 -2.89 3.89
N GLN A 92 10.65 -4.01 4.37
CA GLN A 92 11.37 -4.98 3.55
C GLN A 92 10.49 -5.69 2.51
N GLU A 93 9.29 -6.12 2.91
CA GLU A 93 8.34 -6.78 2.03
C GLU A 93 7.96 -5.88 0.84
N ILE A 94 7.76 -4.60 1.12
CA ILE A 94 7.36 -3.63 0.09
C ILE A 94 8.53 -3.22 -0.79
N GLN A 95 9.75 -3.11 -0.26
CA GLN A 95 10.95 -2.93 -1.09
C GLN A 95 11.11 -4.10 -2.08
N LYS A 96 10.95 -5.35 -1.60
CA LYS A 96 11.05 -6.54 -2.45
C LYS A 96 9.99 -6.55 -3.55
N LYS A 97 8.76 -6.13 -3.23
CA LYS A 97 7.66 -6.03 -4.21
C LYS A 97 7.95 -5.01 -5.30
N LYS A 98 8.42 -3.80 -4.93
CA LYS A 98 8.82 -2.77 -5.91
C LYS A 98 9.93 -3.23 -6.86
N VAL A 99 10.93 -3.94 -6.34
CA VAL A 99 12.03 -4.47 -7.16
C VAL A 99 11.53 -5.55 -8.13
N ALA A 100 10.59 -6.40 -7.69
CA ALA A 100 9.98 -7.40 -8.56
C ALA A 100 9.13 -6.78 -9.68
N ASP A 101 8.31 -5.77 -9.35
CA ASP A 101 7.46 -5.08 -10.31
C ASP A 101 8.29 -4.36 -11.40
N MET A 102 9.40 -3.70 -11.01
CA MET A 102 10.34 -3.08 -11.97
C MET A 102 11.05 -4.10 -12.87
N ALA A 103 11.37 -5.29 -12.33
CA ALA A 103 12.03 -6.34 -13.10
C ALA A 103 11.09 -7.02 -14.11
N ASP A 104 9.78 -6.98 -13.89
CA ASP A 104 8.76 -7.50 -14.81
C ASP A 104 8.46 -6.48 -15.93
N GLU A 105 8.40 -5.18 -15.58
CA GLU A 105 8.26 -4.10 -16.56
C GLU A 105 9.41 -4.07 -17.57
N ASN A 106 10.66 -4.24 -17.10
CA ASN A 106 11.84 -4.25 -17.97
C ASN A 106 12.00 -5.54 -18.82
N LYS A 107 11.20 -6.58 -18.59
CA LYS A 107 11.15 -7.80 -19.41
C LYS A 107 10.01 -7.79 -20.43
N GLY A 108 9.02 -6.93 -20.23
CA GLY A 108 7.88 -6.72 -21.13
C GLY A 108 8.08 -5.59 -22.16
N ALA A 109 9.17 -4.83 -22.05
CA ALA A 109 9.62 -3.81 -23.01
C ALA A 109 10.69 -4.38 -23.96
#